data_AF-A0A673GH74-F1
#
_entry.id   AF-A0A673GH74-F1
#
_cell.length_a   1.000
_cell.length_b   1.000
_cell.length_c   1.000
_cell.angle_alpha   90.00
_cell.angle_beta   90.00
_cell.angle_gamma   90.00
#
_symmetry.space_group_name_H-M   'P 1'
#
loop_
_entity.id
_entity.type
_entity.pdbx_description
1 polymer ?
#
loop_
_entity_poly.entity_id
_entity_poly.type
_entity_poly.pdbx_seq_one_letter_code
_entity_poly.pdbx_strand_id
1 'polypeptide(L)'
;LNSSSSQSLRVLVVSYGSLEGATFWLDQTGYEFDMLCVLIGLFMTGHRCGLGSSVSKVMKFKLMLHYSEILVMNRQLPDVPPQFLDDLFQMGGDFGLDQGGKVIFSYRCKSPVDRPSVPQILAAVSAHS
;
A
#
# COMPACT_ATOMS: atom_id res chain seq x y z
N LEU A 1 33.79 -15.53 -6.53
CA LEU A 1 32.93 -14.82 -7.51
C LEU A 1 31.49 -15.13 -7.15
N ASN A 2 30.88 -14.31 -6.29
CA ASN A 2 29.47 -14.50 -5.90
C ASN A 2 28.59 -13.98 -7.04
N SER A 3 27.98 -14.90 -7.77
CA SER A 3 26.93 -14.61 -8.75
C SER A 3 25.69 -14.15 -8.00
N SER A 4 25.53 -12.84 -7.83
CA SER A 4 24.28 -12.22 -7.38
C SER A 4 23.22 -12.42 -8.46
N SER A 5 22.39 -13.45 -8.31
CA SER A 5 21.21 -13.68 -9.14
C SER A 5 20.28 -12.48 -8.99
N SER A 6 20.25 -11.62 -10.00
CA SER A 6 19.26 -10.54 -10.11
C SER A 6 17.88 -11.19 -10.31
N GLN A 7 17.02 -11.11 -9.30
CA GLN A 7 15.63 -11.54 -9.42
C GLN A 7 14.82 -10.39 -10.02
N SER A 8 14.22 -10.66 -11.17
CA SER A 8 13.27 -9.72 -11.80
C SER A 8 11.96 -9.73 -11.02
N LEU A 9 11.66 -8.64 -10.31
CA LEU A 9 10.40 -8.42 -9.61
C LEU A 9 9.56 -7.41 -10.38
N ARG A 10 8.27 -7.70 -10.54
CA ARG A 10 7.28 -6.72 -11.02
C ARG A 10 6.54 -6.18 -9.80
N VAL A 11 6.55 -4.87 -9.64
CA VAL A 11 5.81 -4.16 -8.59
C VAL A 11 4.53 -3.62 -9.21
N LEU A 12 3.39 -3.86 -8.56
CA LEU A 12 2.09 -3.36 -8.96
C LEU A 12 1.45 -2.66 -7.76
N VAL A 13 1.08 -1.40 -7.92
CA VAL A 13 0.30 -0.66 -6.93
C VAL A 13 -1.17 -0.97 -7.14
N VAL A 14 -1.89 -1.28 -6.08
CA VAL A 14 -3.33 -1.50 -6.14
C VAL A 14 -4.02 -0.35 -5.42
N SER A 15 -4.82 0.41 -6.17
CA SER A 15 -5.69 1.45 -5.62
C SER A 15 -7.13 0.97 -5.58
N TYR A 16 -7.82 1.36 -4.52
CA TYR A 16 -9.23 1.04 -4.28
C TYR A 16 -10.17 2.19 -4.65
N GLY A 17 -9.61 3.36 -4.94
CA GLY A 17 -10.40 4.53 -5.28
C GLY A 17 -10.85 4.56 -6.73
N SER A 18 -11.47 5.67 -7.10
CA SER A 18 -11.82 5.97 -8.50
C SER A 18 -10.57 6.02 -9.39
N LEU A 19 -10.76 5.73 -10.69
CA LEU A 19 -9.69 5.86 -11.68
C LEU A 19 -9.17 7.31 -11.74
N GLU A 20 -10.08 8.27 -11.60
CA GLU A 20 -9.80 9.70 -11.57
C GLU A 20 -8.94 10.07 -10.37
N GLY A 21 -9.28 9.58 -9.16
CA GLY A 21 -8.49 9.81 -7.95
C GLY A 21 -7.12 9.15 -8.00
N ALA A 22 -7.03 7.94 -8.55
CA ALA A 22 -5.75 7.25 -8.79
C ALA A 22 -4.87 8.00 -9.80
N THR A 23 -5.44 8.50 -10.89
CA THR A 23 -4.74 9.31 -11.89
C THR A 23 -4.25 10.62 -11.30
N PHE A 24 -5.08 11.29 -10.50
CA PHE A 24 -4.70 12.49 -9.74
C PHE A 24 -3.51 12.21 -8.82
N TRP A 25 -3.53 11.10 -8.07
CA TRP A 25 -2.43 10.74 -7.18
C TRP A 25 -1.12 10.46 -7.95
N LEU A 26 -1.20 9.81 -9.11
CA LEU A 26 -0.03 9.55 -9.96
C LEU A 26 0.58 10.85 -10.50
N ASP A 27 -0.25 11.78 -10.97
CA ASP A 27 0.19 13.09 -11.46
C ASP A 27 0.91 13.90 -10.37
N GLN A 28 0.37 13.89 -9.15
CA GLN A 28 0.96 14.59 -8.01
C GLN A 28 2.28 13.99 -7.53
N THR A 29 2.45 12.66 -7.64
CA THR A 29 3.61 11.95 -7.08
C THR A 29 4.70 11.65 -8.09
N GLY A 30 4.39 11.66 -9.39
CA GLY A 30 5.30 11.26 -10.46
C GLY A 30 5.73 9.79 -10.35
N TYR A 31 4.91 8.95 -9.73
CA TYR A 31 5.28 7.58 -9.39
C TYR A 31 5.33 6.65 -10.61
N GLU A 32 6.36 5.80 -10.69
CA GLU A 32 6.69 5.06 -11.92
C GLU A 32 6.13 3.63 -11.98
N PHE A 33 5.57 3.09 -10.89
CA PHE A 33 5.06 1.72 -10.91
C PHE A 33 3.67 1.62 -11.54
N ASP A 34 3.45 0.52 -12.25
CA ASP A 34 2.13 0.15 -12.76
C ASP A 34 1.10 0.20 -11.64
N MET A 35 -0.06 0.80 -11.93
CA MET A 35 -1.16 0.89 -10.98
C MET A 35 -2.39 0.18 -11.53
N LEU A 36 -2.98 -0.68 -10.71
CA LEU A 36 -4.26 -1.32 -10.96
C LEU A 36 -5.33 -0.66 -10.09
N CYS A 37 -6.32 -0.04 -10.73
CA CYS A 37 -7.53 0.42 -10.05
C CYS A 37 -8.52 -0.75 -9.96
N VAL A 38 -8.78 -1.23 -8.75
CA VAL A 38 -9.68 -2.37 -8.56
C VAL A 38 -11.05 -1.85 -8.12
N LEU A 39 -12.08 -2.13 -8.91
CA LEU A 39 -13.47 -1.99 -8.47
C LEU A 39 -13.67 -2.89 -7.24
N ILE A 40 -13.80 -2.25 -6.08
CA ILE A 40 -13.75 -2.69 -4.68
C ILE A 40 -14.31 -4.09 -4.35
N GLY A 41 -15.21 -4.65 -5.16
CA GLY A 41 -16.04 -5.80 -4.78
C GLY A 41 -15.42 -7.19 -4.93
N LEU A 42 -14.64 -7.48 -5.98
CA LEU A 42 -14.47 -8.89 -6.39
C LEU A 42 -13.13 -9.54 -6.00
N PHE A 43 -12.03 -8.79 -5.94
CA PHE A 43 -10.70 -9.43 -5.87
C PHE A 43 -10.09 -9.50 -4.46
N MET A 44 -10.36 -8.53 -3.58
CA MET A 44 -9.58 -8.36 -2.33
C MET A 44 -10.36 -8.52 -1.03
N THR A 45 -11.66 -8.17 -1.02
CA THR A 45 -12.59 -8.42 0.09
C THR A 45 -12.99 -9.89 0.18
N GLY A 46 -12.94 -10.62 -0.94
CA GLY A 46 -13.50 -11.97 -1.08
C GLY A 46 -12.62 -13.19 -0.74
N HIS A 47 -11.54 -13.07 0.06
CA HIS A 47 -10.81 -14.16 0.78
C HIS A 47 -9.27 -14.21 0.65
N ARG A 48 -8.62 -13.53 -0.31
CA ARG A 48 -7.18 -13.80 -0.56
C ARG A 48 -6.21 -12.91 0.23
N CYS A 49 -6.52 -11.63 0.39
CA CYS A 49 -5.60 -10.67 1.04
C CYS A 49 -6.02 -10.31 2.48
N GLY A 50 -7.31 -10.39 2.81
CA GLY A 50 -7.82 -10.13 4.17
C GLY A 50 -7.63 -8.67 4.62
N LEU A 51 -7.61 -7.74 3.66
CA LEU A 51 -7.61 -6.31 3.92
C LEU A 51 -9.07 -5.83 4.09
N GLY A 52 -9.31 -5.05 5.12
CA GLY A 52 -10.62 -4.47 5.43
C GLY A 52 -10.44 -3.13 6.13
N SER A 53 -11.53 -2.53 6.59
CA SER A 53 -11.49 -1.18 7.18
C SER A 53 -11.41 -1.24 8.71
N SER A 54 -10.74 -0.29 9.34
CA SER A 54 -10.58 -0.29 10.80
C SER A 54 -10.38 1.11 11.40
N VAL A 55 -11.45 1.66 11.98
CA VAL A 55 -11.43 2.93 12.72
C VAL A 55 -10.40 2.92 13.84
N SER A 56 -10.36 1.85 14.65
CA SER A 56 -9.44 1.78 15.80
C SER A 56 -7.97 1.65 15.40
N LYS A 57 -7.64 1.26 14.16
CA LYS A 57 -6.27 1.24 13.64
C LYS A 57 -5.86 2.55 13.00
N VAL A 58 -6.81 3.27 12.40
CA VAL A 58 -6.58 4.57 11.77
C VAL A 58 -6.62 5.71 12.80
N MET A 59 -7.61 5.75 13.69
CA MET A 59 -7.80 6.84 14.65
C MET A 59 -7.02 6.65 15.98
N LYS A 60 -5.87 5.97 15.95
CA LYS A 60 -5.04 5.76 17.15
C LYS A 60 -4.39 7.07 17.57
N PHE A 61 -4.34 7.33 18.89
CA PHE A 61 -3.70 8.53 19.45
C PHE A 61 -2.29 8.78 18.88
N LYS A 62 -1.43 7.74 18.84
CA LYS A 62 -0.07 7.86 18.30
C LYS A 62 -0.05 8.30 16.84
N LEU A 63 -1.02 7.87 16.03
CA LEU A 63 -1.11 8.29 14.64
C LEU A 63 -1.62 9.73 14.51
N MET A 64 -2.61 10.10 15.33
CA MET A 64 -3.09 11.47 15.36
C MET A 64 -2.00 12.46 15.80
N LEU A 65 -1.20 12.07 16.81
CA LEU A 65 -0.04 12.83 17.21
C LEU A 65 0.97 12.97 16.06
N HIS A 66 1.26 11.88 15.35
CA HIS A 66 2.16 11.91 14.19
C HIS A 66 1.69 12.88 13.09
N TYR A 67 0.41 12.88 12.74
CA TYR A 67 -0.13 13.85 11.77
C TYR A 67 -0.09 15.28 12.30
N SER A 68 -0.32 15.50 13.60
CA SER A 68 -0.17 16.83 14.20
C SER A 68 1.27 17.33 14.15
N GLU A 69 2.27 16.45 14.34
CA GLU A 69 3.69 16.79 14.23
C GLU A 69 4.05 17.23 12.81
N ILE A 70 3.52 16.56 11.77
CA ILE A 70 3.71 16.95 10.37
C ILE A 70 3.23 18.39 10.15
N LEU A 71 2.04 18.73 10.65
CA LEU A 71 1.46 20.08 10.53
C LEU A 71 2.29 21.12 11.29
N VAL A 72 2.72 20.83 12.53
CA VAL A 72 3.56 21.73 13.33
C VAL A 72 4.93 21.94 12.69
N MET A 73 5.49 20.92 12.05
CA MET A 73 6.75 21.02 11.29
C MET A 73 6.60 21.72 9.94
N ASN A 74 5.43 22.30 9.64
CA ASN A 74 5.11 22.97 8.39
C ASN A 74 5.35 22.08 7.15
N ARG A 75 5.21 20.77 7.31
CA ARG A 75 5.21 19.81 6.21
C ARG A 75 3.80 19.74 5.63
N GLN A 76 3.71 19.69 4.31
CA GLN A 76 2.41 19.64 3.66
C GLN A 76 1.89 18.20 3.62
N LEU A 77 0.63 18.05 3.98
CA LEU A 77 -0.14 16.86 3.63
C LEU A 77 -0.61 17.00 2.18
N PRO A 78 -0.82 15.88 1.46
CA PRO A 78 -1.39 15.93 0.12
C PRO A 78 -2.72 16.68 0.14
N ASP A 79 -2.87 17.67 -0.75
CA ASP A 79 -4.13 18.37 -0.93
C ASP A 79 -5.02 17.52 -1.85
N VAL A 80 -5.84 16.67 -1.25
CA VAL A 80 -6.70 15.74 -1.98
C VAL A 80 -8.11 16.34 -2.07
N PRO A 81 -8.61 16.59 -3.29
CA PRO A 81 -9.98 17.05 -3.50
C PRO A 81 -11.02 16.15 -2.81
N PRO A 82 -12.09 16.71 -2.20
CA PRO A 82 -13.07 15.93 -1.44
C PRO A 82 -13.73 14.79 -2.23
N GLN A 83 -13.88 14.93 -3.54
CA GLN A 83 -14.43 13.90 -4.42
C GLN A 83 -13.53 12.66 -4.56
N PHE A 84 -12.27 12.74 -4.16
CA PHE A 84 -11.31 11.62 -4.16
C PHE A 84 -11.05 11.09 -2.75
N LEU A 85 -11.75 11.62 -1.73
CA LEU A 85 -11.72 11.07 -0.37
C LEU A 85 -12.70 9.89 -0.30
N ASP A 86 -12.19 8.69 -0.58
CA ASP A 86 -12.95 7.44 -0.47
C ASP A 86 -12.98 6.92 1.00
N ASP A 87 -12.76 5.62 1.23
CA ASP A 87 -12.79 5.03 2.57
C ASP A 87 -11.54 5.40 3.41
N LEU A 88 -11.68 6.44 4.24
CA LEU A 88 -10.65 6.88 5.19
C LEU A 88 -10.19 5.79 6.17
N PHE A 89 -11.01 4.76 6.40
CA PHE A 89 -10.70 3.68 7.34
C PHE A 89 -10.09 2.45 6.67
N GLN A 90 -9.92 2.50 5.35
CA GLN A 90 -9.35 1.41 4.58
C GLN A 90 -7.92 1.07 5.03
N MET A 91 -7.67 -0.22 5.28
CA MET A 91 -6.33 -0.71 5.58
C MET A 91 -5.63 -1.20 4.32
N GLY A 92 -4.33 -0.90 4.22
CA GLY A 92 -3.45 -1.41 3.18
C GLY A 92 -2.60 -2.62 3.62
N GLY A 93 -1.76 -3.06 2.70
CA GLY A 93 -0.80 -4.14 2.92
C GLY A 93 0.06 -4.39 1.69
N ASP A 94 1.08 -5.22 1.87
CA ASP A 94 2.05 -5.63 0.85
C ASP A 94 1.95 -7.14 0.65
N PHE A 95 1.92 -7.58 -0.60
CA PHE A 95 1.79 -9.00 -0.94
C PHE A 95 2.82 -9.39 -1.99
N GLY A 96 3.50 -10.51 -1.76
CA GLY A 96 4.38 -11.14 -2.73
C GLY A 96 3.68 -12.35 -3.32
N LEU A 97 3.68 -12.44 -4.66
CA LEU A 97 3.15 -13.56 -5.41
C LEU A 97 4.30 -14.30 -6.12
N ASP A 98 4.21 -15.62 -6.21
CA ASP A 98 5.07 -16.40 -7.11
C ASP A 98 4.57 -16.32 -8.57
N GLN A 99 5.29 -16.98 -9.49
CA GLN A 99 4.91 -17.03 -10.91
C GLN A 99 3.56 -17.71 -11.17
N GLY A 100 3.10 -18.57 -10.25
CA GLY A 100 1.79 -19.23 -10.31
C GLY A 100 0.65 -18.39 -9.70
N GLY A 101 0.95 -17.18 -9.21
CA GLY A 101 -0.02 -16.31 -8.55
C GLY A 101 -0.38 -16.73 -7.12
N LYS A 102 0.42 -17.61 -6.51
CA LYS A 102 0.26 -17.99 -5.09
C LYS A 102 0.92 -16.93 -4.21
N VAL A 103 0.24 -16.57 -3.12
CA VAL A 103 0.78 -15.65 -2.11
C VAL A 103 1.91 -16.35 -1.34
N ILE A 104 3.12 -15.82 -1.47
CA ILE A 104 4.33 -16.25 -0.76
C ILE A 104 4.72 -15.29 0.37
N PHE A 105 4.23 -14.06 0.31
CA PHE A 105 4.40 -13.04 1.34
C PHE A 105 3.11 -12.24 1.51
N SER A 106 2.72 -11.97 2.75
CA SER A 106 1.53 -11.17 3.06
C SER A 106 1.80 -10.34 4.31
N TYR A 107 1.83 -9.03 4.15
CA TYR A 107 1.91 -8.08 5.23
C TYR A 107 0.65 -7.23 5.27
N ARG A 108 -0.16 -7.39 6.32
CA ARG A 108 -1.35 -6.56 6.55
C ARG A 108 -1.00 -5.48 7.56
N CYS A 109 -1.15 -4.23 7.16
CA CYS A 109 -0.73 -3.12 8.00
C CYS A 109 -1.56 -3.03 9.29
N LYS A 110 -0.91 -2.67 10.40
CA LYS A 110 -1.59 -2.47 11.70
C LYS A 110 -1.97 -1.00 11.95
N SER A 111 -1.43 -0.10 11.14
CA SER A 111 -1.78 1.32 11.02
C SER A 111 -1.43 1.83 9.61
N PRO A 112 -1.92 3.00 9.18
CA PRO A 112 -1.59 3.60 7.88
C PRO A 112 -0.08 3.76 7.61
N VAL A 113 0.72 4.01 8.64
CA VAL A 113 2.19 4.25 8.53
C VAL A 113 3.05 3.02 8.84
N ASP A 114 2.43 1.88 9.14
CA ASP A 114 3.13 0.62 9.43
C ASP A 114 3.35 -0.14 8.11
N ARG A 115 4.53 0.02 7.51
CA ARG A 115 4.94 -0.64 6.27
C ARG A 115 6.28 -1.35 6.44
N PRO A 116 6.46 -2.54 5.85
CA PRO A 116 7.76 -3.21 5.82
C PRO A 116 8.74 -2.41 4.95
N SER A 117 10.02 -2.45 5.30
CA SER A 117 11.06 -1.84 4.48
C SER A 117 11.34 -2.66 3.22
N VAL A 118 11.87 -2.04 2.17
CA VAL A 118 12.25 -2.75 0.93
C VAL A 118 13.17 -3.95 1.21
N PRO A 119 14.21 -3.86 2.05
CA PRO A 119 15.03 -5.02 2.40
C PRO A 119 14.24 -6.17 3.06
N GLN A 120 13.24 -5.86 3.90
CA GLN A 120 12.40 -6.88 4.53
C GLN A 120 11.53 -7.59 3.50
N ILE A 121 10.97 -6.85 2.54
CA ILE A 121 10.17 -7.42 1.44
C ILE A 121 11.05 -8.31 0.58
N LEU A 122 12.22 -7.82 0.15
CA LEU A 122 13.15 -8.58 -0.69
C LEU A 122 13.62 -9.87 -0.01
N ALA A 123 14.00 -9.80 1.26
CA ALA A 123 14.40 -10.98 2.03
C ALA A 123 13.28 -12.02 2.11
N ALA A 124 12.03 -11.58 2.30
CA ALA A 124 10.88 -12.49 2.37
C ALA A 124 10.59 -13.17 1.03
N VAL A 125 10.69 -12.43 -0.07
CA VAL A 125 10.43 -12.96 -1.42
C VAL A 125 11.54 -13.90 -1.89
N SER A 126 12.81 -13.55 -1.65
CA SER A 126 13.95 -14.40 -2.04
C SER A 126 14.02 -15.72 -1.26
N ALA A 127 13.47 -15.79 -0.04
CA ALA A 127 13.39 -17.04 0.73
C ALA A 127 12.41 -18.08 0.14
N HIS A 128 11.54 -17.66 -0.79
CA HIS A 128 10.48 -18.49 -1.38
C HIS A 128 10.66 -18.69 -2.90
N SER A 129 11.86 -18.38 -3.41
CA SER A 129 12.23 -18.51 -4.81
C SER A 129 13.01 -19.78 -5.10
#